data_AF-D6CTG1-F1
#
_entry.id   AF-D6CTG1-F1
#
_cell.length_a   1.000
_cell.length_b   1.000
_cell.length_c   1.000
_cell.angle_alpha   90.00
_cell.angle_beta   90.00
_cell.angle_gamma   90.00
#
_symmetry.space_group_name_H-M   'P 1'
#
loop_
_entity.id
_entity.type
_entity.pdbx_description
1 polymer ?
#
loop_
_entity_poly.entity_id
_entity_poly.type
_entity_poly.pdbx_seq_one_letter_code
_entity_poly.pdbx_strand_id
1 'polypeptide(L)'
;MKCWICGAEEAATREHLAKASDLKALFGKPSQRYPLYFHASDRPGMPRRRNIRVGSLKSDTLKFAHRICLTCNSARTQPYDYAWELCSGDLRAAVPRLLARGSFRANWLFPYDTRRAMRFVHLYFTKLFGCLVIEGGIPIDIAPFSEAITSGRPHPHLYLAFGHLPLPVVMAGGSDVHTAQLERKVAFATWLYHVGDLAVNVMYALPGQHREGLKVAWHPHMGAQRLRFTRFSGETD
;
A
#
# COMPACT_ATOMS: atom_id res chain seq x y z
N MET A 1 24.65 1.95 -0.48
CA MET A 1 23.76 1.83 0.71
C MET A 1 23.10 0.48 0.62
N LYS A 2 23.03 -0.24 1.75
CA LYS A 2 22.40 -1.56 1.79
C LYS A 2 20.89 -1.48 1.63
N CYS A 3 20.31 -2.53 1.03
CA CYS A 3 18.87 -2.69 0.94
C CYS A 3 18.26 -2.85 2.33
N TRP A 4 17.30 -2.00 2.69
CA TRP A 4 16.65 -2.05 4.00
C TRP A 4 15.87 -3.34 4.27
N ILE A 5 15.42 -4.02 3.21
CA ILE A 5 14.66 -5.28 3.31
C ILE A 5 15.55 -6.47 3.67
N CYS A 6 16.78 -6.57 3.16
CA CYS A 6 17.62 -7.75 3.42
C CYS A 6 18.90 -7.44 4.18
N GLY A 7 19.33 -6.19 4.26
CA GLY A 7 20.61 -5.77 4.84
C GLY A 7 21.86 -6.26 4.09
N ALA A 8 21.74 -7.21 3.15
CA ALA A 8 22.87 -7.91 2.55
C ALA A 8 23.38 -7.26 1.25
N GLU A 9 22.47 -6.96 0.32
CA GLU A 9 22.80 -6.50 -1.03
C GLU A 9 22.77 -4.97 -1.16
N GLU A 10 23.48 -4.43 -2.17
CA GLU A 10 23.39 -3.01 -2.50
C GLU A 10 22.03 -2.63 -3.09
N ALA A 11 21.52 -1.48 -2.65
CA ALA A 11 20.27 -0.93 -3.11
C ALA A 11 20.41 -0.29 -4.50
N ALA A 12 20.16 -1.07 -5.56
CA ALA A 12 20.37 -0.63 -6.94
C ALA A 12 19.08 -0.15 -7.66
N THR A 13 17.91 -0.62 -7.23
CA THR A 13 16.62 -0.38 -7.92
C THR A 13 15.69 0.49 -7.09
N ARG A 14 14.62 1.02 -7.69
CA ARG A 14 13.59 1.80 -6.99
C ARG A 14 12.24 1.13 -7.07
N GLU A 15 11.50 1.18 -5.98
CA GLU A 15 10.12 0.69 -5.89
C GLU A 15 9.14 1.74 -6.42
N HIS A 16 8.05 1.31 -7.04
CA HIS A 16 6.97 2.21 -7.48
C HIS A 16 6.10 2.68 -6.31
N LEU A 17 5.65 3.94 -6.35
CA LEU A 17 4.74 4.54 -5.35
C LEU A 17 3.34 3.90 -5.39
N ALA A 18 2.90 3.54 -6.59
CA ALA A 18 1.70 2.74 -6.85
C ALA A 18 2.06 1.65 -7.86
N LYS A 19 1.43 0.48 -7.76
CA LYS A 19 1.77 -0.64 -8.64
C LYS A 19 1.61 -0.24 -10.10
N ALA A 20 2.61 -0.55 -10.91
CA ALA A 20 2.57 -0.19 -12.33
C ALA A 20 1.39 -0.84 -13.08
N SER A 21 0.95 -2.03 -12.65
CA SER A 21 -0.25 -2.70 -13.21
C SER A 21 -1.55 -1.99 -12.81
N ASP A 22 -1.65 -1.45 -11.60
CA ASP A 22 -2.79 -0.65 -11.16
C ASP A 22 -2.92 0.61 -12.02
N LEU A 23 -1.79 1.32 -12.23
CA LEU A 23 -1.73 2.47 -13.13
C LEU A 23 -2.12 2.10 -14.57
N LYS A 24 -1.61 0.98 -15.09
CA LYS A 24 -1.93 0.49 -16.43
C LYS A 24 -3.42 0.14 -16.56
N ALA A 25 -4.00 -0.48 -15.53
CA ALA A 25 -5.40 -0.88 -15.53
C ALA A 25 -6.36 0.32 -15.50
N LEU A 26 -5.99 1.41 -14.83
CA LEU A 26 -6.82 2.63 -14.78
C LEU A 26 -6.62 3.54 -15.99
N PHE A 27 -5.38 3.72 -16.43
CA PHE A 27 -5.02 4.78 -17.38
C PHE A 27 -4.51 4.26 -18.74
N GLY A 28 -4.42 2.95 -18.93
CA GLY A 28 -3.85 2.37 -20.14
C GLY A 28 -2.35 2.66 -20.29
N LYS A 29 -1.93 3.00 -21.51
CA LYS A 29 -0.52 3.27 -21.83
C LYS A 29 -0.31 4.78 -22.03
N PRO A 30 0.27 5.51 -21.05
CA PRO A 30 0.58 6.91 -21.24
C PRO A 30 1.68 7.10 -22.28
N SER A 31 1.69 8.30 -22.86
CA SER A 31 2.68 8.75 -23.84
C SER A 31 2.99 10.23 -23.65
N GLN A 32 3.97 10.77 -24.38
CA GLN A 32 4.25 12.21 -24.35
C GLN A 32 3.05 13.04 -24.88
N ARG A 33 2.27 12.48 -25.81
CA ARG A 33 1.06 13.11 -26.36
C ARG A 33 -0.13 13.03 -25.41
N TYR A 34 -0.22 11.94 -24.64
CA TYR A 34 -1.28 11.68 -23.67
C TYR A 34 -0.64 11.30 -22.31
N PRO A 35 -0.11 12.28 -21.56
CA PRO A 35 0.60 12.01 -20.32
C PRO A 35 -0.38 11.81 -19.15
N LEU A 36 0.11 11.14 -18.10
CA LEU A 36 -0.48 11.26 -16.77
C LEU A 36 0.08 12.48 -16.06
N TYR A 37 -0.57 12.88 -14.97
CA TYR A 37 -0.12 13.97 -14.12
C TYR A 37 0.14 13.42 -12.72
N PHE A 38 1.35 13.63 -12.24
CA PHE A 38 1.76 13.27 -10.89
C PHE A 38 1.57 14.46 -9.94
N HIS A 39 1.00 14.15 -8.78
CA HIS A 39 0.75 15.07 -7.69
C HIS A 39 1.29 14.47 -6.39
N ALA A 40 2.01 15.27 -5.63
CA ALA A 40 2.41 14.97 -4.27
C ALA A 40 2.23 16.22 -3.40
N SER A 41 2.01 15.99 -2.10
CA SER A 41 2.00 17.04 -1.11
C SER A 41 3.33 17.78 -1.07
N ASP A 42 3.23 19.05 -0.69
CA ASP A 42 4.38 19.94 -0.59
C ASP A 42 5.22 19.52 0.63
N ARG A 43 6.54 19.40 0.46
CA ARG A 43 7.47 19.12 1.57
C ARG A 43 8.28 20.38 1.87
N PRO A 44 8.50 20.73 3.14
CA PRO A 44 9.36 21.85 3.51
C PRO A 44 10.74 21.74 2.83
N GLY A 45 11.18 22.80 2.17
CA GLY A 45 12.48 22.83 1.47
C GLY A 45 12.55 22.05 0.15
N MET A 46 11.44 21.52 -0.37
CA MET A 46 11.38 20.88 -1.70
C MET A 46 10.48 21.66 -2.67
N PRO A 47 10.78 21.65 -3.99
CA PRO A 47 9.90 22.24 -4.99
C PRO A 47 8.51 21.61 -4.98
N ARG A 48 7.49 22.42 -5.25
CA ARG A 48 6.09 21.98 -5.38
C ARG A 48 5.97 20.89 -6.44
N ARG A 49 5.39 19.74 -6.07
CA ARG A 49 5.28 18.56 -6.97
C ARG A 49 3.84 18.34 -7.41
N ARG A 50 3.27 19.28 -8.16
CA ARG A 50 1.90 19.18 -8.70
C ARG A 50 1.90 19.26 -10.22
N ASN A 51 0.95 18.57 -10.86
CA ASN A 51 0.78 18.56 -12.32
C ASN A 51 2.05 18.16 -13.09
N ILE A 52 2.90 17.30 -12.51
CA ILE A 52 4.13 16.87 -13.19
C ILE A 52 3.74 15.88 -14.29
N ARG A 53 4.05 16.21 -15.55
CA ARG A 53 3.76 15.34 -16.69
C ARG A 53 4.56 14.05 -16.62
N VAL A 54 3.87 12.92 -16.79
CA VAL A 54 4.44 11.57 -16.81
C VAL A 54 4.02 10.85 -18.09
N GLY A 55 4.91 10.78 -19.07
CA GLY A 55 4.67 10.12 -20.35
C GLY A 55 4.95 8.61 -20.36
N SER A 56 5.28 7.99 -19.23
CA SER A 56 5.60 6.56 -19.14
C SER A 56 5.40 6.03 -17.71
N LEU A 57 4.80 4.84 -17.58
CA LEU A 57 4.66 4.14 -16.29
C LEU A 57 6.00 3.65 -15.71
N LYS A 58 7.06 3.65 -16.51
CA LYS A 58 8.43 3.36 -16.05
C LYS A 58 9.14 4.59 -15.49
N SER A 59 8.52 5.78 -15.58
CA SER A 59 9.10 7.03 -15.12
C SER A 59 9.51 6.94 -13.65
N ASP A 60 10.67 7.51 -13.37
CA ASP A 60 11.21 7.61 -12.03
C ASP A 60 10.42 8.57 -11.13
N THR A 61 9.59 9.44 -11.70
CA THR A 61 8.64 10.28 -10.96
C THR A 61 7.63 9.43 -10.17
N LEU A 62 7.34 8.21 -10.64
CA LEU A 62 6.38 7.29 -10.05
C LEU A 62 7.03 6.30 -9.07
N LYS A 63 8.28 6.54 -8.66
CA LYS A 63 9.05 5.66 -7.79
C LYS A 63 9.52 6.40 -6.55
N PHE A 64 9.70 5.66 -5.46
CA PHE A 64 10.38 6.15 -4.26
C PHE A 64 11.80 6.61 -4.59
N ALA A 65 12.32 7.62 -3.89
CA ALA A 65 13.69 8.09 -4.11
C ALA A 65 14.70 7.11 -3.52
N HIS A 66 14.40 6.57 -2.32
CA HIS A 66 15.21 5.50 -1.74
C HIS A 66 15.18 4.24 -2.60
N ARG A 67 16.22 3.42 -2.47
CA ARG A 67 16.46 2.25 -3.29
C ARG A 67 16.36 0.96 -2.49
N ILE A 68 16.08 -0.14 -3.18
CA ILE A 68 16.18 -1.52 -2.69
C ILE A 68 16.95 -2.39 -3.69
N CYS A 69 17.50 -3.53 -3.25
CA CYS A 69 18.24 -4.41 -4.14
C CYS A 69 17.30 -5.08 -5.16
N LEU A 70 17.87 -5.53 -6.28
CA LEU A 70 17.11 -6.18 -7.35
C LEU A 70 16.42 -7.45 -6.84
N THR A 71 17.09 -8.28 -6.05
CA THR A 71 16.55 -9.53 -5.50
C THR A 71 15.30 -9.26 -4.65
N CYS A 72 15.37 -8.28 -3.75
CA CYS A 72 14.23 -7.88 -2.92
C CYS A 72 13.11 -7.27 -3.75
N ASN A 73 13.43 -6.48 -4.77
CA ASN A 73 12.45 -5.83 -5.62
C ASN A 73 11.86 -6.73 -6.73
N SER A 74 12.33 -7.97 -6.82
CA SER A 74 11.86 -8.93 -7.82
C SER A 74 11.54 -10.26 -7.14
N ALA A 75 12.40 -11.27 -7.25
CA ALA A 75 12.13 -12.64 -6.83
C ALA A 75 11.57 -12.77 -5.41
N ARG A 76 12.03 -11.95 -4.45
CA ARG A 76 11.56 -12.00 -3.06
C ARG A 76 10.13 -11.50 -2.87
N THR A 77 9.78 -10.35 -3.44
CA THR A 77 8.45 -9.74 -3.24
C THR A 77 7.48 -9.98 -4.39
N GLN A 78 7.93 -10.54 -5.50
CA GLN A 78 7.10 -10.81 -6.68
C GLN A 78 5.84 -11.63 -6.36
N PRO A 79 5.86 -12.67 -5.49
CA PRO A 79 4.62 -13.34 -5.07
C PRO A 79 3.64 -12.40 -4.36
N TYR A 80 4.14 -11.41 -3.62
CA TYR A 80 3.34 -10.40 -2.92
C TYR A 80 2.73 -9.42 -3.93
N ASP A 81 3.55 -8.98 -4.88
CA ASP A 81 3.15 -8.10 -5.97
C ASP A 81 2.04 -8.76 -6.82
N TYR A 82 2.13 -10.05 -7.14
CA TYR A 82 1.09 -10.77 -7.88
C TYR A 82 -0.20 -10.98 -7.08
N ALA A 83 -0.10 -11.27 -5.79
CA ALA A 83 -1.28 -11.41 -4.94
C ALA A 83 -2.07 -10.10 -4.89
N TRP A 84 -1.40 -8.95 -4.74
CA TRP A 84 -2.09 -7.67 -4.80
C TRP A 84 -2.66 -7.38 -6.20
N GLU A 85 -1.96 -7.71 -7.29
CA GLU A 85 -2.45 -7.51 -8.66
C GLU A 85 -3.81 -8.16 -8.91
N LEU A 86 -3.95 -9.43 -8.50
CA LEU A 86 -5.19 -10.17 -8.63
C LEU A 86 -6.27 -9.59 -7.70
N CYS A 87 -5.92 -9.36 -6.43
CA CYS A 87 -6.82 -8.79 -5.43
C CYS A 87 -7.40 -7.44 -5.88
N SER A 88 -6.55 -6.52 -6.32
CA SER A 88 -6.95 -5.17 -6.72
C SER A 88 -7.83 -5.20 -7.97
N GLY A 89 -7.54 -6.08 -8.93
CA GLY A 89 -8.37 -6.30 -10.11
C GLY A 89 -9.79 -6.72 -9.77
N ASP A 90 -9.92 -7.80 -9.01
CA ASP A 90 -11.22 -8.38 -8.67
C ASP A 90 -12.03 -7.50 -7.71
N LEU A 91 -11.37 -6.88 -6.72
CA LEU A 91 -12.04 -5.96 -5.80
C LEU A 91 -12.59 -4.73 -6.55
N ARG A 92 -11.82 -4.12 -7.46
CA ARG A 92 -12.28 -2.99 -8.27
C ARG A 92 -13.51 -3.34 -9.10
N ALA A 93 -13.47 -4.49 -9.77
CA ALA A 93 -14.60 -4.96 -10.58
C ALA A 93 -15.87 -5.23 -9.75
N ALA A 94 -15.71 -5.51 -8.45
CA ALA A 94 -16.81 -5.86 -7.57
C ALA A 94 -17.30 -4.73 -6.64
N VAL A 95 -16.73 -3.52 -6.71
CA VAL A 95 -17.04 -2.41 -5.78
C VAL A 95 -18.53 -2.19 -5.53
N PRO A 96 -19.41 -2.07 -6.56
CA PRO A 96 -20.84 -1.85 -6.33
C PRO A 96 -21.49 -2.96 -5.50
N ARG A 97 -21.13 -4.22 -5.79
CA ARG A 97 -21.62 -5.40 -5.06
C ARG A 97 -21.08 -5.47 -3.63
N LEU A 98 -19.82 -5.08 -3.43
CA LEU A 98 -19.17 -5.07 -2.13
C LEU A 98 -19.76 -4.01 -1.21
N LEU A 99 -20.07 -2.83 -1.75
CA LEU A 99 -20.76 -1.77 -1.04
C LEU A 99 -22.15 -2.21 -0.54
N ALA A 100 -22.92 -2.92 -1.38
CA ALA A 100 -24.22 -3.44 -0.98
C ALA A 100 -24.14 -4.51 0.13
N ARG A 101 -23.07 -5.31 0.15
CA ARG A 101 -22.88 -6.41 1.12
C ARG A 101 -22.13 -6.00 2.39
N GLY A 102 -21.34 -4.94 2.35
CA GLY A 102 -20.46 -4.47 3.44
C GLY A 102 -19.34 -5.44 3.84
N SER A 103 -19.20 -6.57 3.15
CA SER A 103 -18.19 -7.58 3.43
C SER A 103 -17.99 -8.56 2.26
N PHE A 104 -16.86 -9.27 2.27
CA PHE A 104 -16.56 -10.35 1.34
C PHE A 104 -15.76 -11.46 2.01
N ARG A 105 -15.78 -12.65 1.39
CA ARG A 105 -14.93 -13.78 1.79
C ARG A 105 -13.73 -13.80 0.86
N ALA A 106 -12.51 -13.89 1.40
CA ALA A 106 -11.31 -13.80 0.55
C ALA A 106 -11.10 -15.04 -0.32
N ASN A 107 -11.77 -16.16 -0.03
CA ASN A 107 -11.72 -17.36 -0.87
C ASN A 107 -12.39 -17.18 -2.25
N TRP A 108 -13.22 -16.15 -2.41
CA TRP A 108 -13.70 -15.73 -3.72
C TRP A 108 -12.59 -15.14 -4.59
N LEU A 109 -11.65 -14.39 -3.98
CA LEU A 109 -10.47 -13.83 -4.67
C LEU A 109 -9.41 -14.91 -4.91
N PHE A 110 -9.23 -15.79 -3.92
CA PHE A 110 -8.17 -16.79 -3.92
C PHE A 110 -8.72 -18.17 -3.56
N PRO A 111 -9.30 -18.89 -4.54
CA PRO A 111 -9.73 -20.26 -4.33
C PRO A 111 -8.55 -21.14 -3.92
N TYR A 112 -8.77 -22.06 -2.99
CA TYR A 112 -7.83 -23.12 -2.57
C TYR A 112 -6.55 -22.68 -1.82
N ASP A 113 -6.05 -21.45 -1.95
CA ASP A 113 -4.86 -20.96 -1.21
C ASP A 113 -5.08 -19.58 -0.54
N THR A 114 -6.29 -19.37 -0.03
CA THR A 114 -6.74 -18.08 0.51
C THR A 114 -5.83 -17.53 1.60
N ARG A 115 -5.36 -18.38 2.51
CA ARG A 115 -4.56 -17.96 3.67
C ARG A 115 -3.19 -17.43 3.23
N ARG A 116 -2.53 -18.11 2.30
CA ARG A 116 -1.22 -17.69 1.78
C ARG A 116 -1.36 -16.45 0.91
N ALA A 117 -2.33 -16.43 0.00
CA ALA A 117 -2.52 -15.31 -0.91
C ALA A 117 -2.88 -14.02 -0.16
N MET A 118 -3.77 -14.07 0.84
CA MET A 118 -4.06 -12.91 1.67
C MET A 118 -2.86 -12.47 2.53
N ARG A 119 -2.02 -13.42 3.00
CA ARG A 119 -0.74 -13.07 3.63
C ARG A 119 0.17 -12.33 2.65
N PHE A 120 0.20 -12.73 1.39
CA PHE A 120 0.98 -12.06 0.36
C PHE A 120 0.44 -10.65 0.06
N VAL A 121 -0.88 -10.45 0.07
CA VAL A 121 -1.49 -9.10 0.04
C VAL A 121 -1.02 -8.26 1.23
N HIS A 122 -0.98 -8.83 2.44
CA HIS A 122 -0.46 -8.15 3.63
C HIS A 122 1.02 -7.75 3.50
N LEU A 123 1.85 -8.66 2.98
CA LEU A 123 3.28 -8.42 2.78
C LEU A 123 3.57 -7.41 1.66
N TYR A 124 2.71 -7.31 0.65
CA TYR A 124 2.77 -6.25 -0.35
C TYR A 124 2.63 -4.87 0.30
N PHE A 125 1.61 -4.68 1.15
CA PHE A 125 1.45 -3.42 1.89
C PHE A 125 2.53 -3.22 2.95
N THR A 126 3.09 -4.28 3.52
CA THR A 126 4.25 -4.20 4.43
C THR A 126 5.47 -3.62 3.71
N LYS A 127 5.75 -4.06 2.48
CA LYS A 127 6.82 -3.51 1.62
C LYS A 127 6.59 -2.02 1.34
N LEU A 128 5.41 -1.66 0.83
CA LEU A 128 5.11 -0.27 0.48
C LEU A 128 5.11 0.66 1.69
N PHE A 129 4.54 0.23 2.82
CA PHE A 129 4.54 1.02 4.04
C PHE A 129 5.95 1.21 4.58
N GLY A 130 6.79 0.17 4.56
CA GLY A 130 8.20 0.31 4.93
C GLY A 130 8.97 1.29 4.03
N CYS A 131 8.69 1.27 2.72
CA CYS A 131 9.20 2.26 1.77
C CYS A 131 8.76 3.70 2.15
N LEU A 132 7.50 3.90 2.55
CA LEU A 132 7.00 5.20 3.01
C LEU A 132 7.66 5.67 4.30
N VAL A 133 7.86 4.77 5.26
CA VAL A 133 8.53 5.06 6.54
C VAL A 133 9.95 5.60 6.28
N ILE A 134 10.72 4.93 5.42
CA ILE A 134 12.08 5.36 5.08
C ILE A 134 12.08 6.68 4.30
N GLU A 135 11.25 6.79 3.25
CA GLU A 135 11.19 7.97 2.40
C GLU A 135 10.72 9.24 3.15
N GLY A 136 9.84 9.05 4.14
CA GLY A 136 9.32 10.11 4.99
C GLY A 136 10.16 10.39 6.23
N GLY A 137 11.18 9.59 6.52
CA GLY A 137 11.93 9.69 7.78
C GLY A 137 11.05 9.50 9.01
N ILE A 138 10.00 8.68 8.91
CA ILE A 138 9.04 8.46 9.99
C ILE A 138 9.73 7.62 11.08
N PRO A 139 9.69 8.02 12.36
CA PRO A 139 10.40 7.33 13.43
C PRO A 139 9.66 6.05 13.90
N ILE A 140 9.50 5.11 12.96
CA ILE A 140 9.04 3.73 13.16
C ILE A 140 10.24 2.82 12.90
N ASP A 141 10.48 1.85 13.78
CA ASP A 141 11.52 0.85 13.55
C ASP A 141 11.20 -0.01 12.33
N ILE A 142 12.13 -0.05 11.37
CA ILE A 142 11.96 -0.77 10.10
C ILE A 142 12.39 -2.23 10.19
N ALA A 143 13.15 -2.63 11.22
CA ALA A 143 13.65 -3.99 11.34
C ALA A 143 12.52 -5.05 11.37
N PRO A 144 11.39 -4.84 12.09
CA PRO A 144 10.25 -5.76 12.03
C PRO A 144 9.60 -5.88 10.65
N PHE A 145 9.60 -4.81 9.83
CA PHE A 145 9.09 -4.83 8.46
C PHE A 145 9.99 -5.66 7.55
N SER A 146 11.30 -5.45 7.68
CA SER A 146 12.33 -6.24 7.01
C SER A 146 12.16 -7.74 7.30
N GLU A 147 12.08 -8.11 8.59
CA GLU A 147 11.89 -9.49 9.02
C GLU A 147 10.58 -10.11 8.52
N ALA A 148 9.47 -9.37 8.54
CA ALA A 148 8.19 -9.85 8.00
C ALA A 148 8.30 -10.20 6.50
N ILE A 149 8.94 -9.33 5.72
CA ILE A 149 9.12 -9.52 4.27
C ILE A 149 10.06 -10.69 3.97
N THR A 150 11.18 -10.81 4.69
CA THR A 150 12.19 -11.85 4.45
C THR A 150 11.76 -13.23 4.93
N SER A 151 11.06 -13.32 6.06
CA SER A 151 10.53 -14.57 6.62
C SER A 151 9.20 -15.01 6.01
N GLY A 152 8.52 -14.12 5.28
CA GLY A 152 7.18 -14.36 4.73
C GLY A 152 6.11 -14.48 5.81
N ARG A 153 6.33 -13.89 6.99
CA ARG A 153 5.39 -13.86 8.12
C ARG A 153 4.69 -12.50 8.20
N PRO A 154 3.41 -12.43 8.61
CA PRO A 154 2.73 -11.15 8.79
C PRO A 154 3.48 -10.23 9.77
N HIS A 155 3.62 -8.97 9.41
CA HIS A 155 4.02 -7.92 10.37
C HIS A 155 2.95 -7.75 11.47
N PRO A 156 3.29 -7.93 12.75
CA PRO A 156 2.31 -8.08 13.83
C PRO A 156 1.49 -6.82 14.12
N HIS A 157 2.00 -5.65 13.76
CA HIS A 157 1.37 -4.36 14.06
C HIS A 157 0.82 -3.65 12.81
N LEU A 158 0.73 -4.34 11.66
CA LEU A 158 0.24 -3.75 10.41
C LEU A 158 -1.12 -4.35 10.04
N TYR A 159 -2.13 -3.51 9.84
CA TYR A 159 -3.51 -3.90 9.59
C TYR A 159 -4.00 -3.25 8.29
N LEU A 160 -4.94 -3.91 7.61
CA LEU A 160 -5.55 -3.43 6.38
C LEU A 160 -7.06 -3.31 6.53
N ALA A 161 -7.65 -2.17 6.19
CA ALA A 161 -9.09 -2.06 5.96
C ALA A 161 -9.35 -1.85 4.47
N PHE A 162 -10.24 -2.65 3.89
CA PHE A 162 -10.63 -2.53 2.49
C PHE A 162 -11.91 -1.72 2.39
N GLY A 163 -12.00 -0.87 1.38
CA GLY A 163 -13.16 -0.04 1.24
C GLY A 163 -13.25 0.72 -0.06
N HIS A 164 -14.21 1.62 -0.07
CA HIS A 164 -14.51 2.52 -1.15
C HIS A 164 -14.35 3.95 -0.67
N LEU A 165 -13.54 4.72 -1.38
CA LEU A 165 -13.46 6.17 -1.23
C LEU A 165 -13.67 6.78 -2.62
N PRO A 166 -14.83 7.39 -2.90
CA PRO A 166 -15.05 8.03 -4.19
C PRO A 166 -14.17 9.26 -4.27
N LEU A 167 -13.42 9.39 -5.35
CA LEU A 167 -12.55 10.54 -5.58
C LEU A 167 -13.08 11.36 -6.76
N PRO A 168 -12.97 12.70 -6.73
CA PRO A 168 -13.47 13.55 -7.81
C PRO A 168 -12.68 13.35 -9.13
N VAL A 169 -11.53 12.69 -9.06
CA VAL A 169 -10.67 12.36 -10.19
C VAL A 169 -10.23 10.90 -10.09
N VAL A 170 -10.12 10.22 -11.23
CA VAL A 170 -9.53 8.88 -11.27
C VAL A 170 -8.04 8.99 -10.93
N MET A 171 -7.62 8.39 -9.83
CA MET A 171 -6.23 8.37 -9.39
C MET A 171 -5.79 6.99 -8.90
N ALA A 172 -4.49 6.74 -8.93
CA ALA A 172 -3.86 5.66 -8.19
C ALA A 172 -2.60 6.18 -7.51
N GLY A 173 -2.44 5.84 -6.24
CA GLY A 173 -1.45 6.47 -5.36
C GLY A 173 -1.79 6.31 -3.90
N GLY A 174 -1.09 7.06 -3.07
CA GLY A 174 -1.31 7.07 -1.63
C GLY A 174 -1.55 8.48 -1.09
N SER A 175 -2.25 8.56 0.04
CA SER A 175 -2.29 9.78 0.86
C SER A 175 -0.92 10.05 1.49
N ASP A 176 -0.80 11.19 2.18
CA ASP A 176 0.26 11.34 3.18
C ASP A 176 0.08 10.31 4.31
N VAL A 177 1.19 9.98 4.98
CA VAL A 177 1.14 9.13 6.17
C VAL A 177 0.85 10.02 7.37
N HIS A 178 -0.30 9.79 8.00
CA HIS A 178 -0.68 10.48 9.23
C HIS A 178 -0.20 9.67 10.42
N THR A 179 0.45 10.31 11.40
CA THR A 179 1.01 9.63 12.57
C THR A 179 0.48 10.23 13.87
N ALA A 180 0.19 9.40 14.85
CA ALA A 180 -0.02 9.80 16.23
C ALA A 180 1.13 9.29 17.10
N GLN A 181 1.70 10.19 17.90
CA GLN A 181 2.84 9.89 18.78
C GLN A 181 2.39 9.72 20.22
N LEU A 182 3.04 8.78 20.93
CA LEU A 182 2.98 8.62 22.37
C LEU A 182 4.42 8.55 22.87
N GLU A 183 4.78 9.37 23.85
CA GLU A 183 6.14 9.38 24.44
C GLU A 183 7.28 9.45 23.40
N ARG A 184 7.11 10.33 22.39
CA ARG A 184 8.06 10.53 21.26
C ARG A 184 8.25 9.32 20.35
N LYS A 185 7.42 8.29 20.47
CA LYS A 185 7.36 7.15 19.55
C LYS A 185 6.08 7.23 18.74
N VAL A 186 6.13 6.84 17.47
CA VAL A 186 4.90 6.69 16.67
C VAL A 186 4.15 5.47 17.19
N ALA A 187 3.02 5.71 17.85
CA ALA A 187 2.18 4.66 18.41
C ALA A 187 1.13 4.17 17.40
N PHE A 188 0.76 5.05 16.47
CA PHE A 188 -0.16 4.77 15.39
C PHE A 188 0.25 5.53 14.13
N ALA A 189 0.09 4.92 12.97
CA ALA A 189 0.20 5.59 11.69
C ALA A 189 -0.81 5.02 10.70
N THR A 190 -1.33 5.85 9.81
CA THR A 190 -2.34 5.47 8.84
C THR A 190 -2.00 6.05 7.48
N TRP A 191 -2.25 5.27 6.44
CA TRP A 191 -1.96 5.60 5.05
C TRP A 191 -3.03 4.99 4.16
N LEU A 192 -3.71 5.82 3.37
CA LEU A 192 -4.66 5.33 2.38
C LEU A 192 -3.98 5.10 1.03
N TYR A 193 -4.10 3.88 0.51
CA TYR A 193 -3.74 3.52 -0.86
C TYR A 193 -4.98 3.44 -1.74
N HIS A 194 -4.93 4.03 -2.93
CA HIS A 194 -6.06 4.15 -3.85
C HIS A 194 -5.73 3.54 -5.22
N VAL A 195 -6.75 2.89 -5.80
CA VAL A 195 -6.77 2.47 -7.20
C VAL A 195 -8.16 2.75 -7.78
N GLY A 196 -8.37 3.95 -8.32
CA GLY A 196 -9.70 4.47 -8.60
C GLY A 196 -10.45 4.66 -7.29
N ASP A 197 -11.70 4.18 -7.22
CA ASP A 197 -12.50 4.28 -5.99
C ASP A 197 -12.24 3.16 -4.98
N LEU A 198 -11.46 2.11 -5.36
CA LEU A 198 -11.00 1.12 -4.40
C LEU A 198 -9.93 1.74 -3.50
N ALA A 199 -10.11 1.60 -2.20
CA ALA A 199 -9.19 2.11 -1.20
C ALA A 199 -8.78 1.00 -0.22
N VAL A 200 -7.52 1.05 0.22
CA VAL A 200 -7.00 0.25 1.33
C VAL A 200 -6.41 1.20 2.35
N ASN A 201 -7.01 1.25 3.54
CA ASN A 201 -6.40 1.95 4.66
C ASN A 201 -5.39 1.01 5.35
N VAL A 202 -4.12 1.35 5.26
CA VAL A 202 -3.00 0.65 5.87
C VAL A 202 -2.68 1.32 7.20
N MET A 203 -2.79 0.56 8.28
CA MET A 203 -2.63 1.08 9.64
C MET A 203 -1.52 0.35 10.37
N TYR A 204 -0.52 1.09 10.83
CA TYR A 204 0.43 0.64 11.84
C TYR A 204 -0.12 1.00 13.23
N ALA A 205 -0.20 0.03 14.14
CA ALA A 205 -0.75 0.25 15.47
C ALA A 205 -0.01 -0.61 16.52
N LEU A 206 0.61 0.05 17.49
CA LEU A 206 1.17 -0.64 18.66
C LEU A 206 0.06 -1.27 19.52
N PRO A 207 0.38 -2.30 20.35
CA PRO A 207 -0.57 -2.86 21.29
C PRO A 207 -1.24 -1.79 22.17
N GLY A 208 -2.55 -1.93 22.42
CA GLY A 208 -3.34 -0.98 23.22
C GLY A 208 -3.94 0.21 22.46
N GLN A 209 -3.70 0.33 21.14
CA GLN A 209 -4.39 1.34 20.32
C GLN A 209 -5.84 0.91 20.00
N HIS A 210 -6.79 1.84 20.17
CA HIS A 210 -8.23 1.60 19.96
C HIS A 210 -8.88 2.58 18.97
N ARG A 211 -8.20 2.86 17.85
CA ARG A 211 -8.70 3.78 16.80
C ARG A 211 -9.92 3.22 16.06
N GLU A 212 -10.83 4.08 15.61
CA GLU A 212 -12.07 3.66 14.91
C GLU A 212 -11.76 2.79 13.68
N GLY A 213 -10.76 3.19 12.88
CA GLY A 213 -10.31 2.44 11.71
C GLY A 213 -9.88 1.00 12.03
N LEU A 214 -9.38 0.72 13.24
CA LEU A 214 -8.97 -0.62 13.64
C LEU A 214 -10.17 -1.57 13.84
N LYS A 215 -11.36 -1.06 14.13
CA LYS A 215 -12.58 -1.89 14.30
C LYS A 215 -12.99 -2.61 13.03
N VAL A 216 -12.60 -2.08 11.87
CA VAL A 216 -12.90 -2.64 10.54
C VAL A 216 -11.67 -3.22 9.86
N ALA A 217 -10.50 -3.09 10.50
CA ALA A 217 -9.25 -3.57 9.98
C ALA A 217 -9.12 -5.08 10.08
N TRP A 218 -8.27 -5.61 9.21
CA TRP A 218 -7.98 -7.02 9.06
C TRP A 218 -6.48 -7.25 9.25
N HIS A 219 -6.16 -8.32 9.97
CA HIS A 219 -4.81 -8.87 10.11
C HIS A 219 -4.84 -10.35 9.71
N PRO A 220 -3.81 -10.93 9.06
CA PRO A 220 -3.77 -12.35 8.70
C PRO A 220 -4.07 -13.34 9.85
N HIS A 221 -3.77 -12.97 11.10
CA HIS A 221 -4.09 -13.76 12.30
C HIS A 221 -5.61 -13.88 12.57
N MET A 222 -6.42 -12.94 12.07
CA MET A 222 -7.88 -12.94 12.23
C MET A 222 -8.58 -13.90 11.24
N GLY A 223 -7.82 -14.56 10.35
CA GLY A 223 -8.36 -15.40 9.29
C GLY A 223 -8.91 -14.60 8.11
N ALA A 224 -9.30 -15.27 7.03
CA ALA A 224 -9.71 -14.64 5.76
C ALA A 224 -11.14 -14.99 5.34
N GLN A 225 -11.96 -15.49 6.29
CA GLN A 225 -13.30 -15.99 5.99
C GLN A 225 -14.32 -14.88 5.76
N ARG A 226 -14.16 -13.73 6.42
CA ARG A 226 -15.03 -12.56 6.25
C ARG A 226 -14.25 -11.28 6.53
N LEU A 227 -14.02 -10.49 5.50
CA LEU A 227 -13.39 -9.17 5.57
C LEU A 227 -14.46 -8.11 5.39
N ARG A 228 -14.37 -7.01 6.14
CA ARG A 228 -15.27 -5.87 5.97
C ARG A 228 -14.88 -5.09 4.71
N PHE A 229 -15.89 -4.51 4.07
CA PHE A 229 -15.72 -3.58 2.97
C PHE A 229 -16.53 -2.32 3.30
N THR A 230 -15.83 -1.23 3.63
CA THR A 230 -16.45 -0.04 4.21
C THR A 230 -16.44 1.14 3.25
N ARG A 231 -17.36 2.09 3.43
CA ARG A 231 -17.18 3.43 2.85
C ARG A 231 -16.25 4.20 3.77
N PHE A 232 -15.18 4.75 3.21
CA PHE A 232 -14.35 5.70 3.95
C PHE A 232 -14.95 7.10 3.79
N SER A 233 -14.92 7.88 4.86
CA SER A 233 -15.13 9.33 4.82
C SER A 233 -13.87 10.01 4.27
N GLY A 234 -14.03 11.09 3.52
CA GLY A 234 -12.91 11.91 3.03
C GLY A 234 -12.19 12.69 4.14
N GLU A 235 -12.68 12.59 5.39
CA GLU A 235 -12.08 13.14 6.59
C GLU A 235 -11.49 11.96 7.38
N THR A 236 -10.16 11.92 7.47
CA THR A 236 -9.41 11.01 8.35
C THR A 236 -9.32 11.62 9.74
N ASP A 237 -9.72 10.86 10.77
CA ASP A 237 -9.56 11.18 12.21
C ASP A 237 -8.09 11.40 12.63
#